data_AF-A0A251Y9N4-F1
#
_entry.id   AF-A0A251Y9N4-F1
#
_cell.length_a   1.000
_cell.length_b   1.000
_cell.length_c   1.000
_cell.angle_alpha   90.00
_cell.angle_beta   90.00
_cell.angle_gamma   90.00
#
_symmetry.space_group_name_H-M   'P 1'
#
loop_
_entity.id
_entity.type
_entity.pdbx_description
1 polymer ?
#
loop_
_entity_poly.entity_id
_entity_poly.type
_entity_poly.pdbx_seq_one_letter_code
_entity_poly.pdbx_strand_id
1 'polypeptide(L)'
;MSEEKPPAETTHGPARLRAIRVMTAVFVALLVLMLVLGTVLVLLQVVGLVIVDGGLITGASAALSPWTFGVAGVLGIWTLLLSYVHGWKPAD
;
A
#
# COMPACT_ATOMS: atom_id res chain seq x y z
N MET A 1 -10.05 8.84 -51.59
CA MET A 1 -9.19 9.11 -50.42
C MET A 1 -9.92 8.57 -49.20
N SER A 2 -9.64 7.32 -48.85
CA SER A 2 -10.15 6.72 -47.62
C SER A 2 -9.12 7.02 -46.54
N GLU A 3 -9.54 7.75 -45.51
CA GLU A 3 -8.71 8.06 -44.35
C GLU A 3 -8.40 6.76 -43.60
N GLU A 4 -7.21 6.21 -43.85
CA GLU A 4 -6.65 5.11 -43.07
C GLU A 4 -6.35 5.65 -41.67
N LYS A 5 -7.29 5.42 -40.75
CA LYS A 5 -7.14 5.74 -39.33
C LYS A 5 -5.90 4.99 -38.82
N PRO A 6 -4.87 5.69 -38.32
CA PRO A 6 -3.65 5.01 -37.88
C PRO A 6 -4.01 4.01 -36.79
N PRO A 7 -3.39 2.81 -36.79
CA PRO A 7 -3.59 1.84 -35.73
C PRO A 7 -3.27 2.54 -34.41
N ALA A 8 -4.16 2.43 -33.44
CA ALA A 8 -3.92 2.93 -32.10
C ALA A 8 -2.64 2.26 -31.60
N GLU A 9 -1.53 2.99 -31.71
CA GLU A 9 -0.23 2.57 -31.23
C GLU A 9 -0.39 2.40 -29.72
N THR A 10 -0.54 1.16 -29.27
CA THR A 10 -0.49 0.85 -27.86
C THR A 10 0.95 1.04 -27.43
N THR A 11 1.35 2.28 -27.15
CA THR A 11 2.68 2.71 -26.68
C THR A 11 3.06 2.10 -25.31
N HIS A 12 2.32 1.11 -24.82
CA HIS A 12 2.57 0.39 -23.58
C HIS A 12 2.72 -1.10 -23.89
N GLY A 13 3.96 -1.55 -24.09
CA GLY A 13 4.25 -2.97 -24.33
C GLY A 13 3.72 -3.87 -23.18
N PRO A 14 3.46 -5.17 -23.46
CA PRO A 14 2.86 -6.11 -22.49
C PRO A 14 3.65 -6.24 -21.18
N ALA A 15 4.95 -5.93 -21.20
CA ALA A 15 5.81 -5.88 -20.01
C ALA A 15 5.42 -4.76 -19.03
N ARG A 16 5.03 -3.58 -19.53
CA ARG A 16 4.64 -2.42 -18.68
C ARG A 16 3.33 -2.67 -17.95
N LEU A 17 2.36 -3.30 -18.62
CA LEU A 17 1.08 -3.70 -18.01
C LEU A 17 1.27 -4.76 -16.91
N ARG A 18 2.19 -5.72 -17.12
CA ARG A 18 2.56 -6.70 -16.09
C ARG A 18 3.23 -6.04 -14.88
N ALA A 19 4.16 -5.12 -15.13
CA ALA A 19 4.83 -4.37 -14.06
C ALA A 19 3.83 -3.56 -13.23
N ILE A 20 2.91 -2.83 -13.86
CA ILE A 20 1.83 -2.10 -13.18
C ILE A 20 1.01 -3.03 -12.31
N ARG A 21 0.55 -4.17 -12.85
CA ARG A 21 -0.26 -5.14 -12.10
C ARG A 21 0.47 -5.70 -10.88
N VAL A 22 1.77 -6.01 -11.02
CA VAL A 22 2.61 -6.46 -9.89
C VAL A 22 2.78 -5.36 -8.85
N MET A 23 3.08 -4.14 -9.27
CA MET A 23 3.24 -2.99 -8.36
C MET A 23 1.95 -2.73 -7.58
N THR A 24 0.78 -2.78 -8.23
CA THR A 24 -0.53 -2.65 -7.57
C THR A 24 -0.78 -3.79 -6.59
N ALA A 25 -0.45 -5.03 -6.94
CA ALA A 25 -0.60 -6.16 -6.02
C ALA A 25 0.28 -5.99 -4.77
N VAL A 26 1.53 -5.55 -4.93
CA VAL A 26 2.43 -5.24 -3.80
C VAL A 26 1.87 -4.10 -2.94
N PHE A 27 1.34 -3.05 -3.56
CA PHE A 27 0.70 -1.95 -2.84
C PHE A 27 -0.50 -2.42 -2.01
N VAL A 28 -1.39 -3.22 -2.59
CA VAL A 28 -2.53 -3.81 -1.87
C VAL A 28 -2.05 -4.71 -0.74
N ALA A 29 -1.01 -5.52 -0.95
CA ALA A 29 -0.45 -6.35 0.10
C ALA A 29 0.10 -5.52 1.28
N LEU A 30 0.80 -4.42 1.00
CA LEU A 30 1.27 -3.49 2.03
C LEU A 30 0.11 -2.81 2.78
N LEU A 31 -0.96 -2.43 2.07
CA LEU A 31 -2.18 -1.88 2.70
C LEU A 31 -2.85 -2.91 3.62
N VAL A 32 -3.03 -4.14 3.15
CA VAL A 32 -3.60 -5.22 3.95
C VAL A 32 -2.73 -5.51 5.17
N LEU A 33 -1.40 -5.53 5.01
CA LEU A 33 -0.47 -5.71 6.12
C LEU A 33 -0.62 -4.60 7.17
N MET A 34 -0.72 -3.34 6.74
CA MET A 34 -0.95 -2.20 7.64
C MET A 34 -2.29 -2.33 8.38
N LEU A 35 -3.34 -2.74 7.67
CA LEU A 35 -4.66 -2.96 8.25
C LEU A 35 -4.63 -4.08 9.29
N VAL A 36 -3.96 -5.19 9.00
CA VAL A 36 -3.81 -6.32 9.94
C VAL A 36 -3.01 -5.88 11.16
N LEU A 37 -1.88 -5.20 11.00
CA LEU A 37 -1.07 -4.71 12.12
C LEU A 37 -1.88 -3.76 13.03
N GLY A 38 -2.57 -2.79 12.43
CA GLY A 38 -3.44 -1.87 13.17
C GLY A 38 -4.57 -2.58 13.89
N THR A 39 -5.21 -3.55 13.23
CA THR A 39 -6.28 -4.36 13.83
C THR A 39 -5.78 -5.18 15.01
N VAL A 40 -4.66 -5.87 14.86
CA VAL A 40 -4.04 -6.66 15.95
C VAL A 40 -3.69 -5.76 17.13
N LEU A 41 -3.09 -4.60 16.86
CA LEU A 41 -2.76 -3.61 17.88
C LEU A 41 -4.01 -3.18 18.65
N VAL A 42 -5.07 -2.80 17.96
CA VAL A 42 -6.33 -2.38 18.59
C VAL A 42 -6.97 -3.52 19.38
N LEU A 43 -6.99 -4.75 18.87
CA LEU A 43 -7.55 -5.90 19.59
C LEU A 43 -6.78 -6.19 20.88
N LEU A 44 -5.45 -6.16 20.84
CA LEU A 44 -4.61 -6.30 22.03
C LEU A 44 -4.87 -5.18 23.04
N GLN A 45 -5.03 -3.95 22.57
CA GLN A 45 -5.35 -2.81 23.42
C GLN A 45 -6.74 -2.94 24.07
N VAL A 46 -7.74 -3.40 23.33
CA VAL A 46 -9.09 -3.66 23.85
C VAL A 46 -9.04 -4.72 24.95
N VAL A 47 -8.31 -5.82 24.74
CA VAL A 47 -8.13 -6.86 25.76
C VAL A 47 -7.42 -6.30 27.00
N GLY A 48 -6.33 -5.56 26.81
CA GLY A 48 -5.62 -4.92 27.92
C GLY A 48 -6.50 -3.94 28.69
N LEU A 49 -7.35 -3.19 28.00
CA LEU A 49 -8.29 -2.26 28.62
C LEU A 49 -9.37 -2.99 29.45
N VAL A 50 -9.92 -4.09 28.93
CA VAL A 50 -10.92 -4.90 29.65
C VAL A 50 -10.35 -5.49 30.95
N ILE A 51 -9.07 -5.87 30.94
CA ILE A 51 -8.38 -6.46 32.10
C ILE A 51 -7.73 -5.37 32.99
N VAL A 52 -7.80 -4.10 32.57
CA VAL A 52 -7.16 -2.95 33.25
C VAL A 52 -5.64 -3.14 33.37
N ASP A 53 -5.04 -3.75 32.36
CA ASP A 53 -3.59 -4.00 32.27
C ASP A 53 -2.94 -3.02 31.27
N GLY A 54 -2.39 -1.94 31.82
CA GLY A 54 -1.62 -0.96 31.07
C GLY A 54 -0.29 -1.49 30.53
N GLY A 55 0.27 -2.53 31.14
CA GLY A 55 1.49 -3.21 30.68
C GLY A 55 1.25 -3.94 29.37
N LEU A 56 0.10 -4.59 29.21
CA LEU A 56 -0.30 -5.25 27.97
C LEU A 56 -0.48 -4.26 26.82
N ILE A 57 -1.14 -3.12 27.10
CA ILE A 57 -1.37 -2.04 26.12
C ILE A 57 -0.04 -1.44 25.65
N THR A 58 0.83 -1.08 26.59
CA THR A 58 2.12 -0.44 26.29
C THR A 58 3.12 -1.41 25.68
N GLY A 59 3.14 -2.66 26.13
CA GLY A 59 3.98 -3.72 25.57
C GLY A 59 3.59 -4.08 24.14
N ALA A 60 2.29 -4.22 23.85
CA ALA A 60 1.80 -4.45 22.49
C ALA A 60 2.16 -3.29 21.57
N SER A 61 2.00 -2.04 22.03
CA SER A 61 2.38 -0.84 21.27
C SER A 61 3.89 -0.81 21.01
N ALA A 62 4.73 -1.09 22.02
CA ALA A 62 6.19 -1.09 21.88
C ALA A 62 6.67 -2.17 20.91
N ALA A 63 6.07 -3.36 20.92
CA ALA A 63 6.43 -4.45 20.01
C ALA A 63 5.99 -4.19 18.56
N LEU A 64 4.82 -3.60 18.36
CA LEU A 64 4.25 -3.39 17.02
C LEU A 64 4.71 -2.07 16.38
N SER A 65 5.13 -1.08 17.16
CA SER A 65 5.58 0.22 16.64
C SER A 65 6.68 0.13 15.58
N PRO A 66 7.78 -0.62 15.77
CA PRO A 66 8.83 -0.72 14.75
C PRO A 66 8.31 -1.28 13.43
N TRP A 67 7.40 -2.24 13.50
CA TRP A 67 6.79 -2.87 12.33
C TRP A 67 5.81 -1.92 11.63
N THR A 68 4.94 -1.25 12.37
CA THR A 68 3.99 -0.30 11.78
C THR A 68 4.70 0.89 11.14
N PHE A 69 5.74 1.45 11.78
CA PHE A 69 6.55 2.51 11.18
C PHE A 69 7.33 2.03 9.96
N GLY A 70 7.93 0.84 10.00
CA GLY A 70 8.65 0.27 8.87
C GLY A 70 7.74 0.02 7.66
N VAL A 71 6.59 -0.62 7.89
CA VAL A 71 5.58 -0.89 6.84
C VAL A 71 5.00 0.41 6.29
N ALA A 72 4.70 1.40 7.15
CA ALA A 72 4.22 2.71 6.71
C ALA A 72 5.25 3.44 5.84
N GLY A 73 6.54 3.40 6.19
CA GLY A 73 7.60 3.98 5.39
C GLY A 73 7.71 3.34 4.01
N VAL A 74 7.74 2.01 3.96
CA VAL A 74 7.77 1.25 2.70
C VAL A 74 6.53 1.54 1.86
N LEU A 75 5.35 1.56 2.47
CA LEU A 75 4.08 1.86 1.80
C LEU A 75 4.10 3.28 1.22
N GLY A 76 4.59 4.28 1.95
CA GLY A 76 4.71 5.65 1.46
C GLY A 76 5.58 5.74 0.20
N ILE A 77 6.77 5.12 0.24
CA ILE A 77 7.68 5.07 -0.92
C ILE A 77 7.01 4.34 -2.09
N TRP A 78 6.39 3.19 -1.83
CA TRP A 78 5.75 2.39 -2.86
C TRP A 78 4.57 3.11 -3.51
N THR A 79 3.83 3.91 -2.74
CA THR A 79 2.74 4.74 -3.23
C THR A 79 3.24 5.76 -4.27
N LEU A 80 4.37 6.41 -3.98
CA LEU A 80 5.01 7.37 -4.90
C LEU A 80 5.53 6.70 -6.17
N LEU A 81 6.13 5.52 -6.04
CA LEU A 81 6.55 4.73 -7.21
C LEU A 81 5.35 4.35 -8.08
N LEU A 82 4.25 3.97 -7.45
CA LEU A 82 3.03 3.59 -8.15
C LEU A 82 2.38 4.79 -8.85
N SER A 83 2.31 5.95 -8.20
CA SER A 83 1.78 7.18 -8.83
C SER A 83 2.64 7.61 -10.03
N TYR A 84 3.96 7.48 -9.94
CA TYR A 84 4.86 7.75 -11.05
C TYR A 84 4.60 6.84 -12.26
N VAL A 85 4.46 5.52 -12.04
CA VAL A 85 4.26 4.55 -13.11
C VAL A 85 2.86 4.64 -13.74
N HIS A 86 1.84 4.97 -12.95
CA HIS A 86 0.49 5.22 -13.47
C HIS A 86 0.38 6.51 -14.29
N GLY A 87 1.43 7.32 -14.32
CA GLY A 87 1.45 8.61 -15.01
C GLY A 87 0.77 9.64 -14.13
N TRP A 88 1.57 10.43 -13.42
CA TRP A 88 1.10 11.70 -12.89
C TRP A 88 0.59 12.51 -14.08
N LYS A 89 -0.73 12.54 -14.26
CA LYS A 89 -1.40 13.45 -15.19
C LYS A 89 -1.36 14.82 -14.51
N PRO A 90 -0.61 15.81 -15.02
CA PRO A 90 -0.84 17.19 -14.59
C PRO A 90 -2.34 17.45 -14.76
N ALA A 91 -2.99 17.95 -13.72
CA ALA A 91 -4.33 18.47 -13.89
C ALA A 91 -4.19 19.65 -14.86
N ASP A 92 -4.51 19.42 -16.12
CA ASP A 92 -4.83 20.49 -17.08
C ASP A 92 -6.08 21.22 -16.59
#